data_AF-A0A2G8TD69-F1
#
_entry.id   AF-A0A2G8TD69-F1
#
_cell.length_a   1.000
_cell.length_b   1.000
_cell.length_c   1.000
_cell.angle_alpha   90.00
_cell.angle_beta   90.00
_cell.angle_gamma   90.00
#
_symmetry.space_group_name_H-M   'P 1'
#
loop_
_entity.id
_entity.type
_entity.pdbx_description
1 polymer ?
#
loop_
_entity_poly.entity_id
_entity_poly.type
_entity_poly.pdbx_seq_one_letter_code
_entity_poly.pdbx_strand_id
1 'polypeptide(L)'
;MTIDATAPAASEPACAIWNPSAAARWSLVFTPVFGAFIHMHNWHLLGQPQEAARARRWFHASLAVLMLQLFTSALNARLGSEPMLLHPVGLLFLVVWYFGAARQQARLVKARYGASYRRRSWDSVLICAVVAGAAYASTSALLSLLLDATT
;
A
#
# COMPACT_ATOMS: atom_id res chain seq x y z
N MET A 1 1.91 12.80 -50.31
CA MET A 1 1.68 11.56 -49.55
C MET A 1 2.04 11.83 -48.09
N THR A 2 1.10 12.38 -47.33
CA THR A 2 1.28 12.69 -45.90
C THR A 2 0.96 11.44 -45.09
N ILE A 3 1.95 10.85 -44.45
CA ILE A 3 1.75 9.80 -43.45
C ILE A 3 1.11 10.48 -42.24
N ASP A 4 -0.21 10.36 -42.12
CA ASP A 4 -0.94 10.69 -40.91
C ASP A 4 -0.54 9.66 -39.83
N ALA A 5 0.42 10.02 -38.99
CA ALA A 5 0.81 9.23 -37.84
C ALA A 5 -0.24 9.44 -36.74
N THR A 6 -1.42 8.84 -36.92
CA THR A 6 -2.41 8.73 -35.86
C THR A 6 -1.80 7.90 -34.75
N ALA A 7 -1.30 8.55 -33.70
CA ALA A 7 -0.91 7.89 -32.47
C ALA A 7 -2.08 6.99 -32.02
N PRO A 8 -1.85 5.72 -31.63
CA PRO A 8 -2.93 4.84 -31.24
C PRO A 8 -3.69 5.50 -30.09
N ALA A 9 -4.99 5.76 -30.31
CA ALA A 9 -5.87 6.32 -29.32
C ALA A 9 -5.73 5.51 -28.02
N ALA A 10 -5.32 6.17 -26.94
CA ALA A 10 -5.20 5.56 -25.63
C ALA A 10 -6.55 4.92 -25.27
N SER A 11 -6.65 3.60 -25.38
CA SER A 11 -7.84 2.87 -25.00
C SER A 11 -8.07 3.12 -23.52
N GLU A 12 -9.24 3.65 -23.13
CA GLU A 12 -9.56 3.86 -21.71
C GLU A 12 -9.41 2.55 -20.93
N PRO A 13 -8.96 2.59 -19.66
CA PRO A 13 -8.92 1.37 -18.86
C PRO A 13 -10.33 0.78 -18.77
N ALA A 14 -10.43 -0.54 -18.91
CA ALA A 14 -11.71 -1.27 -18.88
C ALA A 14 -12.56 -0.97 -17.64
N CYS A 15 -11.93 -0.54 -16.54
CA CYS A 15 -12.59 -0.12 -15.31
C CYS A 15 -11.88 1.07 -14.64
N ALA A 16 -12.59 1.79 -13.78
CA ALA A 16 -12.05 2.91 -13.00
C ALA A 16 -11.03 2.44 -11.96
N ILE A 17 -9.86 3.08 -11.92
CA ILE A 17 -8.77 2.76 -10.98
C ILE A 17 -8.52 3.89 -9.99
N TRP A 18 -7.90 3.58 -8.85
CA TRP A 18 -7.40 4.60 -7.94
C TRP A 18 -6.12 5.23 -8.48
N ASN A 19 -5.89 6.51 -8.19
CA ASN A 19 -4.66 7.18 -8.61
C ASN A 19 -3.43 6.52 -7.93
N PRO A 20 -2.51 5.91 -8.70
CA PRO A 20 -1.39 5.13 -8.14
C PRO A 20 -0.37 5.98 -7.37
N SER A 21 -0.21 7.25 -7.76
CA SER A 21 0.67 8.19 -7.04
C SER A 21 0.03 8.66 -5.73
N ALA A 22 -1.30 8.85 -5.72
CA ALA A 22 -2.02 9.16 -4.48
C ALA A 22 -2.00 7.97 -3.50
N ALA A 23 -2.10 6.73 -3.98
CA ALA A 23 -1.96 5.53 -3.16
C ALA A 23 -0.62 5.50 -2.39
N ALA A 24 0.48 5.84 -3.08
CA ALA A 24 1.80 5.90 -2.47
C ALA A 24 1.88 7.00 -1.38
N ARG A 25 1.28 8.16 -1.60
CA ARG A 25 1.21 9.23 -0.59
C ARG A 25 0.38 8.84 0.63
N TRP A 26 -0.78 8.23 0.42
CA TRP A 26 -1.60 7.71 1.51
C TRP A 26 -0.90 6.63 2.34
N SER A 27 0.08 5.93 1.76
CA SER A 27 0.88 4.93 2.48
C SER A 27 1.84 5.54 3.50
N LEU A 28 2.18 6.85 3.38
CA LEU A 28 2.93 7.59 4.39
C LEU A 28 2.07 7.89 5.63
N VAL A 29 0.76 8.07 5.43
CA VAL A 29 -0.21 8.38 6.49
C VAL A 29 -0.67 7.10 7.18
N PHE A 30 -0.94 6.06 6.40
CA PHE A 30 -1.32 4.75 6.91
C PHE A 30 -0.09 3.84 6.99
N THR A 31 -0.01 2.84 6.13
CA THR A 31 1.10 1.89 6.07
C THR A 31 1.36 1.47 4.62
N PRO A 32 2.52 0.86 4.33
CA PRO A 32 2.78 0.25 3.01
C PRO A 32 1.73 -0.80 2.61
N VAL A 33 1.03 -1.41 3.58
CA VAL A 33 -0.05 -2.37 3.32
C VAL A 33 -1.19 -1.74 2.52
N PHE A 34 -1.57 -0.51 2.86
CA PHE A 34 -2.60 0.23 2.14
C PHE A 34 -2.20 0.44 0.68
N GLY A 35 -1.00 0.98 0.43
CA GLY A 35 -0.51 1.22 -0.91
C GLY A 35 -0.40 -0.06 -1.74
N ALA A 36 0.17 -1.12 -1.16
CA ALA A 36 0.34 -2.40 -1.83
C ALA A 36 -1.00 -3.04 -2.20
N PHE A 37 -2.01 -2.95 -1.32
CA PHE A 37 -3.38 -3.40 -1.60
C PHE A 37 -3.99 -2.65 -2.79
N ILE A 38 -3.92 -1.31 -2.80
CA ILE A 38 -4.45 -0.49 -3.89
C ILE A 38 -3.73 -0.79 -5.21
N HIS A 39 -2.40 -0.90 -5.19
CA HIS A 39 -1.62 -1.23 -6.39
C HIS A 39 -1.96 -2.61 -6.94
N MET A 40 -2.16 -3.62 -6.06
CA MET A 40 -2.61 -4.95 -6.46
C MET A 40 -3.99 -4.90 -7.15
N HIS A 41 -4.96 -4.18 -6.58
CA HIS A 41 -6.29 -4.06 -7.18
C HIS A 41 -6.28 -3.27 -8.48
N ASN A 42 -5.51 -2.18 -8.55
CA ASN A 42 -5.34 -1.42 -9.78
C ASN A 42 -4.81 -2.31 -10.92
N TRP A 43 -3.83 -3.18 -10.67
CA TRP A 43 -3.35 -4.09 -11.72
C TRP A 43 -4.41 -5.07 -12.20
N HIS A 44 -5.27 -5.53 -11.30
CA HIS A 44 -6.41 -6.38 -11.65
C HIS A 44 -7.41 -5.63 -12.55
N LEU A 45 -7.76 -4.39 -12.17
CA LEU A 45 -8.66 -3.53 -12.92
C LEU A 45 -8.09 -3.07 -14.28
N LEU A 46 -6.76 -3.01 -14.39
CA LEU A 46 -6.03 -2.75 -15.64
C LEU A 46 -5.92 -4.00 -16.54
N GLY A 47 -6.47 -5.14 -16.13
CA GLY A 47 -6.41 -6.39 -16.90
C GLY A 47 -5.00 -6.99 -16.99
N GLN A 48 -4.12 -6.72 -16.02
CA GLN A 48 -2.74 -7.23 -15.99
C GLN A 48 -2.54 -8.25 -14.86
N PRO A 49 -2.97 -9.51 -15.04
CA PRO A 49 -2.99 -10.51 -13.97
C PRO A 49 -1.60 -10.87 -13.45
N GLN A 50 -0.57 -10.88 -14.31
CA GLN A 50 0.80 -11.16 -13.90
C GLN A 50 1.36 -10.07 -12.96
N GLU A 51 1.12 -8.81 -13.28
CA GLU A 51 1.52 -7.68 -12.44
C GLU A 51 0.69 -7.61 -11.15
N ALA A 52 -0.60 -8.00 -11.20
CA ALA A 52 -1.43 -8.15 -10.00
C ALA A 52 -0.89 -9.22 -9.06
N ALA A 53 -0.42 -10.36 -9.57
CA ALA A 53 0.22 -11.40 -8.77
C ALA A 53 1.55 -10.92 -8.14
N ARG A 54 2.34 -10.14 -8.89
CA ARG A 54 3.55 -9.52 -8.36
C ARG A 54 3.24 -8.53 -7.24
N ALA A 55 2.27 -7.64 -7.44
CA ALA A 55 1.81 -6.69 -6.43
C ALA A 55 1.19 -7.38 -5.21
N ARG A 56 0.54 -8.53 -5.39
CA ARG A 56 0.05 -9.36 -4.28
C ARG A 56 1.18 -9.82 -3.36
N ARG A 57 2.35 -10.18 -3.91
CA ARG A 57 3.52 -10.53 -3.08
C ARG A 57 3.99 -9.35 -2.23
N TRP A 58 4.00 -8.15 -2.80
CA TRP A 58 4.29 -6.92 -2.05
C TRP A 58 3.28 -6.64 -0.94
N PHE A 59 2.00 -6.91 -1.19
CA PHE A 59 0.95 -6.81 -0.18
C PHE A 59 1.19 -7.78 0.98
N HIS A 60 1.47 -9.06 0.70
CA HIS A 60 1.78 -10.03 1.77
C HIS A 60 3.08 -9.69 2.51
N ALA A 61 4.12 -9.23 1.80
CA ALA A 61 5.36 -8.79 2.43
C ALA A 61 5.13 -7.59 3.36
N SER A 62 4.29 -6.64 2.95
CA SER A 62 3.93 -5.49 3.81
C SER A 62 3.14 -5.92 5.05
N LEU A 63 2.27 -6.92 4.93
CA LEU A 63 1.53 -7.49 6.06
C LEU A 63 2.47 -8.21 7.03
N ALA A 64 3.43 -8.98 6.51
CA ALA A 64 4.46 -9.63 7.32
C ALA A 64 5.31 -8.62 8.09
N VAL A 65 5.70 -7.52 7.46
CA VAL A 65 6.43 -6.42 8.11
C VAL A 65 5.58 -5.73 9.19
N LEU A 66 4.28 -5.55 8.97
CA LEU A 66 3.37 -5.01 9.97
C LEU A 66 3.21 -5.95 11.17
N MET A 67 3.06 -7.25 10.93
CA MET A 67 2.98 -8.27 11.98
C MET A 67 4.28 -8.38 12.78
N LEU A 68 5.43 -8.29 12.11
CA LEU A 68 6.73 -8.29 12.77
C LEU A 68 6.87 -7.08 13.71
N GLN A 69 6.41 -5.89 13.30
CA GLN A 69 6.41 -4.71 14.16
C GLN A 69 5.49 -4.87 15.38
N LEU A 70 4.31 -5.47 15.19
CA LEU A 70 3.42 -5.77 16.32
C LEU A 70 4.08 -6.74 17.31
N PHE A 71 4.74 -7.78 16.79
CA PHE A 71 5.45 -8.76 17.61
C PHE A 71 6.63 -8.15 18.37
N THR A 72 7.47 -7.33 17.72
CA THR A 72 8.60 -6.67 18.39
C THR A 72 8.12 -5.65 19.43
N SER A 73 7.02 -4.93 19.17
CA SER A 73 6.39 -4.04 20.16
C SER A 73 5.95 -4.81 21.41
N ALA A 74 5.31 -5.97 21.24
CA ALA A 74 4.89 -6.82 22.35
C ALA A 74 6.08 -7.38 23.13
N LEU A 75 7.12 -7.84 22.44
CA LEU A 75 8.33 -8.35 23.07
C LEU A 75 9.06 -7.26 23.87
N ASN A 76 9.15 -6.03 23.34
CA ASN A 76 9.77 -4.92 24.04
C ASN A 76 9.04 -4.55 25.33
N ALA A 77 7.69 -4.51 25.29
CA ALA A 77 6.87 -4.28 26.48
C ALA A 77 7.18 -5.33 27.57
N ARG A 78 7.20 -6.61 27.20
CA ARG A 78 7.52 -7.71 28.13
C ARG A 78 8.93 -7.63 28.74
N LEU A 79 9.90 -7.14 27.98
CA LEU A 79 11.30 -7.06 28.42
C LEU A 79 11.61 -5.78 29.20
N GLY A 80 10.64 -4.85 29.34
CA GLY A 80 10.90 -3.52 29.91
C GLY A 80 11.89 -2.69 29.09
N SER A 81 12.07 -3.04 27.82
CA SER A 81 12.98 -2.34 26.91
C SER A 81 12.27 -1.13 26.33
N GLU A 82 12.95 0.02 26.34
CA GLU A 82 12.45 1.24 25.70
C GLU A 82 12.02 0.95 24.25
N PRO A 83 10.82 1.40 23.82
CA PRO A 83 10.41 1.25 22.44
C PRO A 83 11.42 1.96 21.55
N MET A 84 12.11 1.18 20.71
CA MET A 84 13.09 1.71 19.77
C MET A 84 12.37 2.76 18.89
N LEU A 85 12.67 4.03 19.15
CA LEU A 85 11.81 5.21 18.97
C LEU A 85 11.15 5.39 17.60
N LEU A 86 11.63 4.74 16.55
CA LEU A 86 10.97 4.59 15.26
C LEU A 86 11.50 3.28 14.68
N HIS A 87 10.72 2.22 14.53
CA HIS A 87 11.21 1.03 13.80
C HIS A 87 11.48 1.44 12.35
N PRO A 88 12.76 1.63 11.92
CA PRO A 88 13.07 2.16 10.59
C PRO A 88 12.66 1.17 9.49
N VAL A 89 12.38 -0.07 9.87
CA VAL A 89 11.95 -1.17 9.00
C VAL A 89 10.71 -0.80 8.19
N GLY A 90 9.70 -0.17 8.81
CA GLY A 90 8.47 0.21 8.10
C GLY A 90 8.73 1.27 7.02
N LEU A 91 9.51 2.29 7.35
CA LEU A 91 9.90 3.35 6.43
C LEU A 91 10.83 2.84 5.33
N LEU A 92 11.83 2.02 5.68
CA LEU A 92 12.72 1.38 4.72
C LEU A 92 11.93 0.49 3.76
N PHE A 93 10.99 -0.30 4.28
CA PHE A 93 10.12 -1.11 3.45
C PHE A 93 9.26 -0.24 2.53
N LEU A 94 8.73 0.89 3.00
CA LEU A 94 7.97 1.82 2.17
C LEU A 94 8.82 2.32 0.99
N VAL A 95 10.07 2.70 1.24
CA VAL A 95 11.02 3.15 0.21
C VAL A 95 11.29 2.01 -0.79
N VAL A 96 11.65 0.83 -0.31
CA VAL A 96 11.93 -0.36 -1.15
C VAL A 96 10.72 -0.71 -2.02
N TRP A 97 9.52 -0.77 -1.42
CA TRP A 97 8.27 -1.04 -2.13
C TRP A 97 7.95 0.05 -3.16
N TYR A 98 8.18 1.32 -2.83
CA TYR A 98 7.90 2.42 -3.75
C TYR A 98 8.72 2.30 -5.03
N PHE A 99 10.03 2.08 -4.90
CA PHE A 99 10.92 1.93 -6.05
C PHE A 99 10.76 0.58 -6.76
N GLY A 100 10.51 -0.49 -6.02
CA GLY A 100 10.38 -1.86 -6.56
C GLY A 100 9.02 -2.18 -7.20
N ALA A 101 7.95 -1.47 -6.84
CA ALA A 101 6.59 -1.77 -7.31
C ALA A 101 5.76 -0.53 -7.64
N ALA A 102 5.61 0.39 -6.69
CA ALA A 102 4.60 1.45 -6.81
C ALA A 102 4.89 2.40 -7.99
N ARG A 103 6.18 2.75 -8.18
CA ARG A 103 6.64 3.64 -9.24
C ARG A 103 6.35 3.07 -10.63
N GLN A 104 6.41 1.76 -10.82
CA GLN A 104 6.17 1.11 -12.11
C GLN A 104 4.73 1.31 -12.57
N GLN A 105 3.75 1.05 -11.69
CA GLN A 105 2.34 1.26 -12.02
C GLN A 105 2.04 2.73 -12.32
N ALA A 106 2.57 3.66 -11.51
CA ALA A 106 2.38 5.09 -11.72
C ALA A 106 2.93 5.57 -13.08
N ARG A 107 4.10 5.07 -13.48
CA ARG A 107 4.69 5.34 -14.79
C ARG A 107 3.85 4.77 -15.93
N LEU A 108 3.41 3.51 -15.80
CA LEU A 108 2.59 2.88 -16.83
C LEU A 108 1.27 3.62 -17.03
N VAL A 109 0.57 3.96 -15.94
CA VAL A 109 -0.70 4.68 -16.03
C VAL A 109 -0.51 6.05 -16.67
N LYS A 110 0.54 6.78 -16.28
CA LYS A 110 0.87 8.08 -16.87
C LYS A 110 1.21 7.97 -18.35
N ALA A 111 2.00 6.96 -18.75
CA ALA A 111 2.42 6.78 -20.13
C ALA A 111 1.27 6.32 -21.04
N ARG A 112 0.40 5.44 -20.55
CA ARG A 112 -0.67 4.84 -21.36
C ARG A 112 -1.94 5.70 -21.40
N TYR A 113 -2.30 6.35 -20.29
CA TYR A 113 -3.58 7.03 -20.17
C TYR A 113 -3.46 8.53 -19.83
N GLY A 114 -2.26 9.00 -19.45
CA GLY A 114 -2.07 10.39 -19.05
C GLY A 114 -3.00 10.82 -17.91
N ALA A 115 -3.73 11.91 -18.14
CA ALA A 115 -4.76 12.41 -17.22
C ALA A 115 -6.16 11.84 -17.48
N SER A 116 -6.34 11.14 -18.61
CA SER A 116 -7.64 10.83 -19.22
C SER A 116 -8.24 9.50 -18.76
N TYR A 117 -7.74 8.90 -17.68
CA TYR A 117 -8.30 7.66 -17.14
C TYR A 117 -9.43 7.93 -16.15
N ARG A 118 -10.40 7.02 -16.10
CA ARG A 118 -11.49 7.05 -15.12
C ARG A 118 -10.96 6.78 -13.71
N ARG A 119 -11.19 7.73 -12.79
CA ARG A 119 -10.73 7.65 -11.40
C ARG A 119 -11.82 7.07 -10.51
N ARG A 120 -11.44 6.13 -9.66
CA ARG A 120 -12.28 5.58 -8.60
C ARG A 120 -12.23 6.49 -7.36
N SER A 121 -13.35 6.61 -6.65
CA SER A 121 -13.44 7.37 -5.39
C SER A 121 -12.63 6.71 -4.27
N TRP A 122 -12.14 7.53 -3.33
CA TRP A 122 -11.30 7.08 -2.23
C TRP A 122 -12.06 6.73 -0.96
N ASP A 123 -13.31 7.18 -0.82
CA ASP A 123 -14.04 7.20 0.45
C ASP A 123 -14.08 5.82 1.12
N SER A 124 -14.50 4.79 0.40
CA SER A 124 -14.62 3.43 0.94
C SER A 124 -13.28 2.87 1.42
N VAL A 125 -12.19 3.12 0.69
CA VAL A 125 -10.88 2.57 1.04
C VAL A 125 -10.22 3.36 2.17
N LEU A 126 -10.46 4.68 2.26
CA LEU A 126 -9.96 5.50 3.35
C LEU A 126 -10.71 5.19 4.66
N ILE A 127 -12.03 5.03 4.62
CA ILE A 127 -12.82 4.61 5.79
C ILE A 127 -12.32 3.24 6.28
N CYS A 128 -12.13 2.28 5.37
CA CYS A 128 -11.59 0.96 5.72
C CYS A 128 -10.18 1.06 6.33
N ALA A 129 -9.31 1.92 5.79
CA ALA A 129 -7.97 2.14 6.32
C ALA A 129 -7.98 2.73 7.74
N VAL A 130 -8.89 3.68 8.02
CA VAL A 130 -9.06 4.27 9.35
C VAL A 130 -9.55 3.21 10.35
N VAL A 131 -10.57 2.43 9.98
CA VAL A 131 -11.09 1.35 10.84
C VAL A 131 -10.01 0.29 11.12
N ALA A 132 -9.27 -0.13 10.10
CA ALA A 132 -8.17 -1.08 10.25
C ALA A 132 -7.04 -0.52 11.12
N GLY A 133 -6.71 0.77 10.99
CA GLY A 133 -5.73 1.46 11.83
C GLY A 133 -6.17 1.52 13.30
N ALA A 134 -7.44 1.85 13.56
CA ALA A 134 -8.00 1.85 14.91
C ALA A 134 -7.99 0.45 15.54
N ALA A 135 -8.34 -0.58 14.78
CA ALA A 135 -8.28 -1.97 15.23
C ALA A 135 -6.85 -2.44 15.53
N TYR A 136 -5.88 -2.05 14.69
CA TYR A 136 -4.46 -2.32 14.93
C TYR A 136 -3.96 -1.65 16.21
N ALA A 137 -4.26 -0.37 16.41
CA ALA A 137 -3.87 0.38 17.60
C ALA A 137 -4.50 -0.21 18.87
N SER A 138 -5.78 -0.57 18.82
CA SER A 138 -6.50 -1.19 19.94
C SER A 138 -5.91 -2.55 20.31
N THR A 139 -5.61 -3.39 19.30
CA THR A 139 -4.97 -4.69 19.52
C THR A 139 -3.58 -4.54 20.13
N SER A 140 -2.78 -3.59 19.62
CA SER A 140 -1.44 -3.31 20.15
C SER A 140 -1.50 -2.85 21.62
N ALA A 141 -2.41 -1.93 21.96
CA ALA A 141 -2.57 -1.45 23.32
C ALA A 141 -3.05 -2.55 24.27
N LEU A 142 -4.04 -3.35 23.85
CA LEU A 142 -4.53 -4.48 24.64
C LEU A 142 -3.42 -5.51 24.90
N LEU A 143 -2.63 -5.83 23.87
CA LEU A 143 -1.52 -6.78 24.00
C LEU A 143 -0.46 -6.28 24.99
N SER A 144 -0.11 -4.99 24.95
CA SER A 144 0.80 -4.39 25.92
C SER A 144 0.24 -4.49 27.35
N LEU A 145 -1.03 -4.09 27.57
CA LEU A 145 -1.67 -4.16 28.89
C LEU A 145 -1.72 -5.58 29.45
N LEU A 146 -2.02 -6.57 28.60
CA LEU A 146 -2.06 -7.98 29.01
C LEU A 146 -0.68 -8.50 29.42
N LEU A 147 0.40 -8.05 28.76
CA LEU A 147 1.75 -8.47 29.08
C LEU A 147 2.22 -7.84 30.40
N ASP A 148 1.95 -6.55 30.61
CA ASP A 148 2.28 -5.86 31.87
C ASP A 148 1.53 -6.45 33.07
N ALA A 149 0.27 -6.87 32.89
CA ALA A 149 -0.50 -7.51 33.95
C ALA A 149 0.02 -8.89 34.39
N THR A 150 0.95 -9.49 33.63
CA THR A 150 1.51 -10.83 33.88
C THR A 150 2.95 -10.83 34.40
N THR A 151 3.56 -9.66 34.59
CA THR A 151 4.90 -9.46 35.17
C THR A 151 4.82 -8.91 36.58
#